data_AF-Q5FKM1-F1
#
_entry.id   AF-Q5FKM1-F1
#
_cell.length_a   1.000
_cell.length_b   1.000
_cell.length_c   1.000
_cell.angle_alpha   90.00
_cell.angle_beta   90.00
_cell.angle_gamma   90.00
#
_symmetry.space_group_name_H-M   'P 1'
#
loop_
_entity.id
_entity.type
_entity.pdbx_description
1 polymer ?
#
loop_
_entity_poly.entity_id
_entity_poly.type
_entity_poly.pdbx_seq_one_letter_code
_entity_poly.pdbx_strand_id
1 'polypeptide(L)' 'MGPMRTLTVAIDWILIILFVISIILLIYALVKKNKKMAKYAGIAAAIIFILLFIAMRFALTVKPGQ' A
#
# COMPACT_ATOMS: atom_id res chain seq x y z
N MET A 1 21.66 3.12 -10.53
CA MET A 1 20.91 3.31 -9.26
C MET A 1 21.49 2.32 -8.26
N GLY A 2 21.77 2.73 -7.03
CA GLY A 2 22.27 1.80 -6.01
C GLY A 2 21.26 0.68 -5.71
N PRO A 3 21.69 -0.55 -5.38
CA PRO A 3 20.81 -1.71 -5.23
C PRO A 3 19.70 -1.52 -4.18
N MET A 4 19.96 -0.75 -3.11
CA MET A 4 18.92 -0.37 -2.14
C MET A 4 17.78 0.45 -2.76
N ARG A 5 18.11 1.40 -3.65
CA ARG A 5 17.10 2.30 -4.23
C ARG A 5 16.17 1.54 -5.18
N THR A 6 16.71 0.59 -5.94
CA THR A 6 15.93 -0.29 -6.80
C THR A 6 14.99 -1.19 -5.97
N LEU A 7 15.46 -1.68 -4.82
CA LEU A 7 14.65 -2.48 -3.90
C LEU A 7 13.49 -1.67 -3.31
N THR A 8 13.74 -0.44 -2.84
CA THR A 8 12.71 0.46 -2.30
C THR A 8 11.65 0.76 -3.35
N VAL A 9 12.04 1.10 -4.57
CA VAL A 9 11.12 1.36 -5.67
C VAL A 9 10.27 0.13 -5.99
N ALA A 10 10.87 -1.07 -6.01
CA ALA A 10 10.12 -2.31 -6.24
C ALA A 10 9.06 -2.56 -5.14
N ILE A 11 9.41 -2.34 -3.87
CA ILE A 11 8.49 -2.46 -2.72
C ILE A 11 7.34 -1.45 -2.83
N ASP A 12 7.63 -0.20 -3.19
CA ASP A 12 6.60 0.83 -3.37
C ASP A 12 5.59 0.43 -4.44
N TRP A 13 6.05 -0.07 -5.59
CA TRP A 13 5.16 -0.56 -6.65
C TRP A 13 4.28 -1.74 -6.21
N ILE A 14 4.85 -2.70 -5.45
CA ILE A 14 4.09 -3.83 -4.90
C ILE A 14 3.01 -3.34 -3.94
N LEU A 15 3.33 -2.39 -3.05
CA LEU A 15 2.38 -1.82 -2.10
C LEU A 15 1.26 -1.05 -2.81
N ILE A 16 1.57 -0.31 -3.87
CA ILE A 16 0.57 0.39 -4.70
C ILE A 16 -0.40 -0.61 -5.33
N ILE A 17 0.11 -1.70 -5.91
CA ILE A 17 -0.73 -2.75 -6.51
C ILE A 17 -1.65 -3.38 -5.47
N LEU A 18 -1.10 -3.72 -4.28
CA LEU A 18 -1.89 -4.26 -3.17
C LEU A 18 -2.97 -3.29 -2.69
N PHE A 19 -2.66 -1.99 -2.67
CA PHE A 19 -3.61 -0.95 -2.29
C PHE A 19 -4.79 -0.87 -3.26
N VAL A 20 -4.51 -0.89 -4.58
CA VAL A 20 -5.55 -0.90 -5.61
C VAL A 20 -6.43 -2.15 -5.49
N ILE A 21 -5.85 -3.33 -5.29
CA ILE A 21 -6.61 -4.58 -5.08
C ILE A 21 -7.51 -4.47 -3.84
N SER A 22 -6.99 -3.91 -2.74
CA SER A 22 -7.75 -3.71 -1.51
C SER A 22 -8.95 -2.77 -1.71
N ILE A 23 -8.79 -1.70 -2.49
CA ILE A 23 -9.89 -0.80 -2.86
C ILE A 23 -10.95 -1.52 -3.71
N ILE A 24 -10.54 -2.32 -4.71
CA ILE A 24 -11.47 -3.10 -5.54
C ILE A 24 -12.28 -4.06 -4.67
N LEU A 25 -11.63 -4.74 -3.72
CA LEU A 25 -12.30 -5.63 -2.75
C LEU A 25 -13.26 -4.87 -1.83
N LEU A 26 -12.88 -3.66 -1.40
CA LEU A 26 -13.74 -2.79 -0.60
C LEU A 26 -15.01 -2.41 -1.39
N ILE A 27 -14.86 -1.96 -2.63
CA ILE A 27 -15.99 -1.60 -3.51
C ILE A 27 -16.89 -2.82 -3.72
N TYR A 28 -16.31 -3.98 -4.04
CA TYR A 28 -17.06 -5.23 -4.20
C TYR A 28 -17.83 -5.61 -2.93
N ALA A 29 -17.20 -5.50 -1.75
CA ALA A 29 -17.84 -5.80 -0.48
C ALA A 29 -18.98 -4.82 -0.14
N LEU A 30 -18.84 -3.54 -0.50
CA LEU A 30 -19.88 -2.53 -0.37
C LEU A 30 -21.07 -2.82 -1.30
N VAL A 31 -20.81 -3.16 -2.56
CA VAL A 31 -21.86 -3.54 -3.54
C VAL A 31 -22.64 -4.77 -3.05
N LYS A 32 -21.94 -5.78 -2.52
CA LYS A 32 -22.57 -6.99 -1.95
C LYS A 32 -23.25 -6.76 -0.60
N LYS A 33 -23.23 -5.52 -0.06
CA LYS A 33 -23.70 -5.14 1.28
C LYS A 33 -23.16 -6.03 2.40
N ASN A 34 -21.98 -6.64 2.20
CA ASN A 34 -21.39 -7.54 3.18
C ASN A 34 -20.58 -6.74 4.21
N LYS A 35 -21.23 -6.34 5.30
CA LYS A 35 -20.63 -5.52 6.37
C LYS A 35 -19.39 -6.15 6.99
N LYS A 36 -19.28 -7.49 7.05
CA LYS A 36 -18.07 -8.16 7.57
C LYS A 36 -16.91 -7.98 6.60
N MET A 37 -17.12 -8.32 5.32
CA MET A 37 -16.06 -8.16 4.30
C MET A 37 -15.64 -6.71 4.12
N ALA A 38 -16.58 -5.75 4.15
CA ALA A 38 -16.25 -4.32 4.06
C ALA A 38 -15.39 -3.85 5.23
N LYS A 39 -15.63 -4.36 6.45
CA LYS A 39 -14.78 -4.08 7.62
C LYS A 39 -13.35 -4.59 7.41
N TYR A 40 -13.19 -5.85 6.99
CA TYR A 40 -11.87 -6.44 6.76
C TYR A 40 -11.12 -5.75 5.61
N ALA A 41 -11.81 -5.50 4.49
CA ALA A 41 -11.22 -4.77 3.37
C ALA A 41 -10.83 -3.34 3.75
N GLY A 42 -11.63 -2.65 4.57
CA GLY A 42 -11.32 -1.31 5.06
C GLY A 42 -10.09 -1.29 5.98
N ILE A 43 -9.99 -2.27 6.89
CA ILE A 43 -8.82 -2.42 7.76
C ILE A 43 -7.57 -2.73 6.92
N ALA A 44 -7.68 -3.63 5.95
CA ALA A 44 -6.57 -3.95 5.04
C ALA A 44 -6.11 -2.72 4.26
N ALA A 45 -7.05 -1.93 3.70
CA ALA A 45 -6.75 -0.70 2.98
C ALA A 45 -6.04 0.32 3.87
N ALA A 46 -6.49 0.49 5.13
CA ALA A 46 -5.86 1.38 6.09
C ALA A 46 -4.43 0.95 6.44
N ILE A 47 -4.19 -0.35 6.66
CA ILE A 47 -2.85 -0.89 6.95
C ILE A 47 -1.91 -0.66 5.76
N ILE A 48 -2.36 -0.96 4.53
CA ILE A 48 -1.56 -0.77 3.32
C ILE A 48 -1.24 0.72 3.12
N PHE A 49 -2.20 1.61 3.40
CA PHE A 49 -1.98 3.04 3.33
C PHE A 49 -0.92 3.54 4.33
N ILE A 50 -0.94 3.03 5.57
CA ILE A 50 0.09 3.33 6.57
C ILE A 50 1.46 2.83 6.12
N LEU A 51 1.53 1.61 5.56
CA LEU A 51 2.77 1.05 5.02
C LEU A 51 3.31 1.87 3.85
N LEU A 52 2.45 2.35 2.95
CA LEU A 52 2.82 3.27 1.87
C LEU A 52 3.38 4.58 2.42
N PHE A 53 2.78 5.14 3.47
CA PHE A 53 3.26 6.37 4.07
C PHE A 53 4.65 6.20 4.71
N ILE A 54 4.87 5.07 5.39
CA ILE A 54 6.18 4.73 5.96
C ILE A 54 7.22 4.49 4.86
N ALA A 55 6.87 3.74 3.81
CA ALA A 55 7.76 3.45 2.69
C ALA A 55 8.15 4.73 1.94
N MET A 56 7.19 5.63 1.69
CA MET A 56 7.44 6.94 1.11
C MET A 56 8.33 7.81 2.00
N ARG A 57 8.09 7.83 3.32
CA ARG A 57 8.98 8.49 4.29
C ARG A 57 10.39 7.93 4.22
N PHE A 58 10.57 6.61 4.17
CA PHE A 58 11.87 5.97 4.02
C PHE A 58 12.54 6.37 2.70
N ALA A 59 11.82 6.31 1.57
CA ALA A 59 12.33 6.72 0.27
C ALA A 59 12.79 8.20 0.24
N LEU A 60 12.09 9.08 0.95
CA LEU A 60 12.43 10.51 1.08
C LEU A 60 13.55 10.78 2.09
N THR A 61 13.67 9.97 3.14
CA THR A 61 14.68 10.12 4.21
C THR A 61 16.01 9.48 3.84
N VAL A 62 15.99 8.42 3.02
CA VAL A 62 17.17 7.88 2.34
C VAL A 62 17.57 8.86 1.24
N LYS A 63 18.29 9.92 1.63
CA LYS A 63 18.85 10.90 0.69
C LYS A 63 19.63 10.18 -0.42
N PRO A 64 19.50 10.60 -1.69
CA PRO A 64 20.41 10.20 -2.74
C PRO A 64 21.73 10.96 -2.56
N GLY A 65 22.61 10.54 -1.65
CA GLY A 65 23.86 11.27 -1.41
C GLY A 65 24.69 10.90 -0.19
N GLN A 66 24.63 9.65 0.28
CA GLN A 66 25.68 9.07 1.12
C GLN A 66 26.09 7.75 0.48
#